data_AF-A0A0F9QN15-F1
#
_entry.id   AF-A0A0F9QN15-F1
#
_cell.length_a   1.000
_cell.length_b   1.000
_cell.length_c   1.000
_cell.angle_alpha   90.00
_cell.angle_beta   90.00
_cell.angle_gamma   90.00
#
_symmetry.space_group_name_H-M   'P 1'
#
loop_
_entity.id
_entity.type
_entity.pdbx_description
1 polymer ?
#
loop_
_entity_poly.entity_id
_entity_poly.type
_entity_poly.pdbx_seq_one_letter_code
_entity_poly.pdbx_strand_id
1 'polypeptide(L)'
;MMFIDPHAHMISRTTDDYEAMAAAGVVALIEPAFWVGQPRTYVGTYVDYLSSIVGWERFRASQFGIRHYCTVGLNSKEANNEELAEGVMEWLPRFALKEGVVAIGEIGYDEQTPLEDKYFRLQLSLAKELNLPVMVHTPHRDKKRGTSKSMDVCEEMGMDPSMVIIDHNNEETVAETLQRG
;
A
#
# COMPACT_ATOMS: atom_id res chain seq x y z
N MET A 1 26.59 1.22 5.42
CA MET A 1 25.44 0.53 6.05
C MET A 1 24.47 0.17 4.94
N MET A 2 23.74 -0.93 5.03
CA MET A 2 22.72 -1.30 4.04
C MET A 2 21.35 -0.96 4.61
N PHE A 3 20.53 -0.24 3.84
CA PHE A 3 19.20 0.20 4.24
C PHE A 3 18.12 -0.37 3.33
N ILE A 4 16.92 -0.56 3.91
CA ILE A 4 15.69 -0.81 3.16
C ILE A 4 14.80 0.39 3.39
N ASP A 5 14.30 0.99 2.31
CA ASP A 5 13.25 2.00 2.40
C ASP A 5 11.88 1.30 2.36
N PRO A 6 11.13 1.27 3.48
CA PRO A 6 9.89 0.51 3.55
C PRO A 6 8.72 1.17 2.80
N HIS A 7 8.87 2.41 2.31
CA HIS A 7 7.80 3.10 1.59
C HIS A 7 8.35 4.19 0.66
N ALA A 8 8.38 3.91 -0.65
CA ALA A 8 8.71 4.90 -1.67
C ALA A 8 7.94 4.72 -2.99
N HIS A 9 7.17 5.72 -3.42
CA HIS A 9 6.46 5.70 -4.71
C HIS A 9 7.38 6.02 -5.89
N MET A 10 8.07 5.02 -6.42
CA MET A 10 9.09 5.23 -7.43
C MET A 10 8.55 5.65 -8.80
N ILE A 11 7.32 5.29 -9.17
CA ILE A 11 6.71 5.81 -10.41
C ILE A 11 6.67 7.35 -10.47
N SER A 12 6.71 8.04 -9.32
CA SER A 12 6.77 9.50 -9.21
C SER A 12 8.19 10.05 -8.98
N ARG A 13 9.21 9.21 -9.11
CA ARG A 13 10.63 9.53 -8.89
C ARG A 13 11.44 9.43 -10.17
N THR A 14 12.51 10.21 -10.19
CA THR A 14 13.48 10.26 -11.27
C THR A 14 14.54 9.16 -11.11
N THR A 15 15.38 8.98 -12.11
CA THR A 15 16.58 8.12 -11.99
C THR A 15 17.60 8.69 -11.03
N ASP A 16 17.71 10.02 -10.92
CA ASP A 16 18.60 10.70 -9.99
C ASP A 16 18.26 10.35 -8.53
N ASP A 17 16.97 10.16 -8.23
CA ASP A 17 16.53 9.66 -6.93
C ASP A 17 17.09 8.25 -6.64
N TYR A 18 17.09 7.34 -7.63
CA TYR A 18 17.69 6.01 -7.46
C TYR A 18 19.21 6.08 -7.26
N GLU A 19 19.91 6.94 -7.99
CA GLU A 19 21.35 7.17 -7.80
C GLU A 19 21.65 7.68 -6.38
N ALA A 20 20.88 8.66 -5.92
CA ALA A 20 20.99 9.21 -4.57
C ALA A 20 20.70 8.16 -3.49
N MET A 21 19.66 7.35 -3.67
CA MET A 21 19.31 6.23 -2.78
C MET A 21 20.45 5.21 -2.70
N ALA A 22 21.00 4.80 -3.85
CA ALA A 22 22.12 3.86 -3.90
C ALA A 22 23.37 4.43 -3.22
N ALA A 23 23.69 5.70 -3.48
CA ALA A 23 24.81 6.41 -2.83
C ALA A 23 24.64 6.53 -1.30
N ALA A 24 23.40 6.65 -0.81
CA ALA A 24 23.06 6.64 0.61
C ALA A 24 23.10 5.23 1.24
N GLY A 25 23.26 4.17 0.44
CA GLY A 25 23.33 2.78 0.91
C GLY A 25 21.98 2.05 0.96
N VAL A 26 20.94 2.57 0.30
CA VAL A 26 19.68 1.85 0.10
C VAL A 26 19.92 0.71 -0.89
N VAL A 27 19.62 -0.52 -0.46
CA VAL A 27 19.80 -1.74 -1.28
C VAL A 27 18.47 -2.36 -1.69
N ALA A 28 17.39 -1.98 -1.03
CA ALA A 28 16.04 -2.39 -1.40
C ALA A 28 15.01 -1.32 -1.02
N LEU A 29 13.86 -1.35 -1.67
CA LEU A 29 12.70 -0.53 -1.31
C LEU A 29 11.39 -1.27 -1.51
N ILE A 30 10.33 -0.79 -0.88
CA ILE A 30 8.95 -1.21 -1.11
C ILE A 30 8.18 -0.02 -1.69
N GLU A 31 7.59 -0.19 -2.88
CA GLU A 31 6.70 0.78 -3.53
C GLU A 31 5.24 0.39 -3.32
N PRO A 32 4.47 1.13 -2.53
CA PRO A 32 3.05 0.85 -2.39
C PRO A 32 2.26 1.31 -3.61
N ALA A 33 1.25 0.53 -4.00
CA ALA A 33 0.25 0.96 -4.96
C ALA A 33 -0.52 2.16 -4.40
N PHE A 34 -0.56 3.29 -5.12
CA PHE A 34 -1.14 4.54 -4.60
C PHE A 34 -2.02 5.29 -5.62
N TRP A 35 -2.64 6.36 -5.11
CA TRP A 35 -3.48 7.28 -5.89
C TRP A 35 -2.64 8.33 -6.63
N VAL A 36 -2.72 8.33 -7.96
CA VAL A 36 -1.80 9.08 -8.85
C VAL A 36 -2.17 10.56 -9.06
N GLY A 37 -2.93 11.18 -8.16
CA GLY A 37 -3.34 12.58 -8.30
C GLY A 37 -4.67 12.81 -9.03
N GLN A 38 -5.24 11.77 -9.64
CA GLN A 38 -6.49 11.81 -10.41
C GLN A 38 -7.25 10.49 -10.19
N PRO A 39 -8.55 10.51 -9.89
CA PRO A 39 -9.36 9.29 -9.88
C PRO A 39 -9.30 8.60 -11.24
N ARG A 40 -8.94 7.31 -11.24
CA ARG A 40 -9.01 6.50 -12.46
C ARG A 40 -10.46 6.36 -12.91
N THR A 41 -10.65 6.35 -14.22
CA THR A 41 -11.98 6.23 -14.86
C THR A 41 -12.23 4.84 -15.44
N TYR A 42 -11.19 3.99 -15.48
CA TYR A 42 -11.25 2.65 -16.04
C TYR A 42 -10.33 1.70 -15.28
N VAL A 43 -10.80 0.48 -15.01
CA VAL A 43 -10.00 -0.56 -14.35
C VAL A 43 -8.75 -0.92 -15.13
N GLY A 44 -8.80 -0.86 -16.47
CA GLY A 44 -7.64 -1.11 -17.34
C GLY A 44 -6.43 -0.24 -16.99
N THR A 45 -6.64 1.04 -16.69
CA THR A 45 -5.57 1.95 -16.27
C THR A 45 -4.93 1.51 -14.95
N TYR A 46 -5.70 0.94 -14.04
CA TYR A 46 -5.19 0.40 -12.79
C TYR A 46 -4.37 -0.89 -13.02
N VAL A 47 -4.82 -1.76 -13.93
CA VAL A 47 -4.09 -2.97 -14.34
C VAL A 47 -2.75 -2.63 -15.00
N ASP A 48 -2.72 -1.64 -15.88
CA ASP A 48 -1.48 -1.16 -16.53
C ASP A 48 -0.52 -0.54 -15.51
N TYR A 49 -1.07 0.20 -14.53
CA TYR A 49 -0.30 0.76 -13.42
C TYR A 49 0.34 -0.34 -12.57
N LEU A 50 -0.43 -1.35 -12.12
CA LEU A 50 0.13 -2.46 -11.35
C LEU A 50 1.17 -3.25 -12.14
N SER A 51 0.96 -3.42 -13.45
CA SER A 51 1.94 -4.06 -14.34
C SER A 51 3.25 -3.27 -14.42
N SER A 52 3.17 -1.94 -14.37
CA SER A 52 4.34 -1.06 -14.38
C SER A 52 5.14 -1.18 -13.09
N ILE A 53 4.51 -1.13 -11.91
CA ILE A 53 5.24 -1.23 -10.64
C ILE A 53 5.80 -2.65 -10.40
N VAL A 54 5.08 -3.71 -10.78
CA VAL A 54 5.54 -5.09 -10.59
C VAL A 54 6.65 -5.47 -11.57
N GLY A 55 6.57 -4.99 -12.81
CA GLY A 55 7.49 -5.35 -13.88
C GLY A 55 8.55 -4.28 -14.15
N TRP A 56 8.11 -3.13 -14.66
CA TRP A 56 9.01 -2.09 -15.15
C TRP A 56 9.82 -1.43 -14.03
N GLU A 57 9.21 -1.08 -12.91
CA GLU A 57 9.94 -0.43 -11.80
C GLU A 57 10.98 -1.35 -11.18
N ARG A 58 10.69 -2.65 -11.11
CA ARG A 58 11.68 -3.64 -10.72
C ARG A 58 12.88 -3.70 -11.65
N PHE A 59 12.65 -3.66 -12.96
CA PHE A 59 13.74 -3.53 -13.92
C PHE A 59 14.50 -2.21 -13.75
N ARG A 60 13.79 -1.08 -13.63
CA ARG A 60 14.37 0.26 -13.50
C ARG A 60 15.27 0.37 -12.27
N ALA A 61 14.80 -0.04 -11.09
CA ALA A 61 15.56 -0.05 -9.85
C ALA A 61 16.83 -0.91 -9.93
N SER A 62 16.76 -2.06 -10.62
CA SER A 62 17.89 -2.98 -10.74
C SER A 62 19.09 -2.38 -11.47
N GLN A 63 18.87 -1.39 -12.35
CA GLN A 63 19.95 -0.69 -13.04
C GLN A 63 20.85 0.12 -12.09
N PHE A 64 20.35 0.42 -10.89
CA PHE A 64 21.05 1.15 -9.84
C PHE A 64 21.49 0.22 -8.68
N GLY A 65 21.33 -1.10 -8.84
CA GLY A 65 21.68 -2.08 -7.80
C GLY A 65 20.66 -2.15 -6.65
N ILE A 66 19.47 -1.57 -6.81
CA ILE A 66 18.40 -1.58 -5.79
C ILE A 66 17.38 -2.67 -6.11
N ARG A 67 17.03 -3.48 -5.09
CA ARG A 67 15.91 -4.43 -5.17
C ARG A 67 14.59 -3.72 -4.95
N HIS A 68 13.69 -3.82 -5.91
CA HIS A 68 12.34 -3.27 -5.79
C HIS A 68 11.36 -4.37 -5.38
N TYR A 69 10.58 -4.06 -4.36
CA TYR A 69 9.39 -4.78 -3.95
C TYR A 69 8.20 -3.83 -4.04
N CYS A 70 6.98 -4.34 -4.04
CA CYS A 70 5.79 -3.49 -4.02
C CYS A 70 4.66 -4.10 -3.21
N THR A 71 3.67 -3.27 -2.91
CA THR A 71 2.38 -3.72 -2.39
C THR A 71 1.31 -3.47 -3.46
N VAL A 72 0.21 -4.21 -3.39
CA VAL A 72 -0.93 -4.00 -4.29
C VAL A 72 -2.21 -3.86 -3.48
N GLY A 73 -3.07 -2.91 -3.86
CA GLY A 73 -4.27 -2.61 -3.09
C GLY A 73 -5.06 -1.44 -3.66
N LEU A 74 -6.38 -1.52 -3.55
CA LEU A 74 -7.30 -0.45 -3.85
C LEU A 74 -7.16 0.66 -2.81
N ASN A 75 -6.74 1.84 -3.27
CA ASN A 75 -6.65 3.04 -2.45
C ASN A 75 -8.04 3.50 -1.98
N SER A 76 -8.13 4.01 -0.75
CA SER A 76 -9.37 4.47 -0.13
C SER A 76 -10.11 5.54 -0.94
N LYS A 77 -9.40 6.46 -1.60
CA LYS A 77 -10.04 7.49 -2.44
C LYS A 77 -10.77 6.90 -3.64
N GLU A 78 -10.23 5.84 -4.22
CA GLU A 78 -10.80 5.16 -5.38
C GLU A 78 -11.90 4.16 -4.99
N ALA A 79 -11.93 3.72 -3.73
CA ALA A 79 -12.99 2.88 -3.18
C ALA A 79 -14.38 3.53 -3.27
N ASN A 80 -14.45 4.85 -3.31
CA ASN A 80 -15.70 5.61 -3.44
C ASN A 80 -16.31 5.58 -4.85
N ASN A 81 -15.62 5.00 -5.85
CA ASN A 81 -16.19 4.65 -7.14
C ASN A 81 -16.44 3.14 -7.20
N GLU A 82 -17.66 2.71 -6.92
CA GLU A 82 -17.99 1.29 -6.73
C GLU A 82 -17.69 0.43 -7.97
N GLU A 83 -17.98 0.92 -9.18
CA GLU A 83 -17.70 0.18 -10.42
C GLU A 83 -16.18 -0.05 -10.62
N LEU A 84 -15.38 0.99 -10.35
CA LEU A 84 -13.92 0.88 -10.40
C LEU A 84 -13.42 -0.08 -9.31
N ALA A 85 -13.93 0.08 -8.09
CA ALA A 85 -13.50 -0.68 -6.93
C ALA A 85 -13.76 -2.18 -7.10
N GLU A 86 -14.96 -2.59 -7.55
CA GLU A 86 -15.26 -3.98 -7.89
C GLU A 86 -14.30 -4.52 -8.94
N GLY A 87 -14.10 -3.75 -10.03
CA GLY A 87 -13.15 -4.15 -11.08
C GLY A 87 -11.72 -4.33 -10.55
N VAL A 88 -11.24 -3.43 -9.68
CA VAL A 88 -9.91 -3.56 -9.07
C VAL A 88 -9.83 -4.80 -8.18
N MET A 89 -10.84 -5.04 -7.33
CA MET A 89 -10.89 -6.20 -6.44
C MET A 89 -10.84 -7.53 -7.21
N GLU A 90 -11.45 -7.62 -8.40
CA GLU A 90 -11.35 -8.81 -9.27
C GLU A 90 -9.92 -9.09 -9.76
N TRP A 91 -9.11 -8.05 -9.94
CA TRP A 91 -7.74 -8.17 -10.43
C TRP A 91 -6.69 -8.34 -9.32
N LEU A 92 -6.92 -7.80 -8.12
CA LEU A 92 -5.94 -7.80 -7.03
C LEU A 92 -5.34 -9.19 -6.74
N PRO A 93 -6.10 -10.29 -6.63
CA PRO A 93 -5.53 -11.62 -6.35
C PRO A 93 -4.47 -12.05 -7.40
N ARG A 94 -4.65 -11.66 -8.67
CA ARG A 94 -3.72 -12.00 -9.76
C ARG A 94 -2.39 -11.27 -9.65
N PHE A 95 -2.39 -10.07 -9.08
CA PHE A 95 -1.18 -9.29 -8.84
C PHE A 95 -0.54 -9.65 -7.50
N ALA A 96 -1.34 -9.87 -6.45
CA ALA A 96 -0.85 -10.22 -5.11
C ALA A 96 0.04 -11.49 -5.10
N LEU A 97 -0.19 -12.42 -6.04
CA LEU A 97 0.59 -13.64 -6.18
C LEU A 97 1.86 -13.50 -7.06
N LYS A 98 2.16 -12.30 -7.58
CA LYS A 98 3.34 -12.08 -8.42
C LYS A 98 4.61 -11.93 -7.59
N GLU A 99 5.73 -12.36 -8.16
CA GLU A 99 7.04 -12.21 -7.53
C GLU A 99 7.40 -10.73 -7.30
N GLY A 100 7.78 -10.40 -6.07
CA GLY A 100 8.13 -9.03 -5.68
C GLY A 100 6.98 -8.25 -5.04
N VAL A 101 5.75 -8.79 -5.09
CA VAL A 101 4.65 -8.26 -4.27
C VAL A 101 4.75 -8.85 -2.87
N VAL A 102 4.81 -7.99 -1.85
CA VAL A 102 5.13 -8.39 -0.46
C VAL A 102 4.01 -8.14 0.53
N ALA A 103 2.98 -7.38 0.18
CA ALA A 103 1.85 -7.07 1.04
C ALA A 103 0.62 -6.60 0.24
N ILE A 104 -0.55 -6.63 0.89
CA ILE A 104 -1.73 -5.89 0.43
C ILE A 104 -1.64 -4.46 0.99
N GLY A 105 -1.60 -3.46 0.12
CA GLY A 105 -1.33 -2.06 0.45
C GLY A 105 -1.25 -1.21 -0.81
N GLU A 106 -1.40 0.12 -0.78
CA GLU A 106 -1.63 1.00 0.34
C GLU A 106 -3.13 1.17 0.60
N ILE A 107 -3.64 0.59 1.70
CA ILE A 107 -5.08 0.48 1.97
C ILE A 107 -5.47 1.18 3.29
N GLY A 108 -6.76 1.42 3.52
CA GLY A 108 -7.24 2.05 4.75
C GLY A 108 -8.43 2.96 4.52
N TYR A 109 -8.45 4.09 5.23
CA TYR A 109 -9.49 5.12 5.13
C TYR A 109 -8.92 6.45 4.62
N ASP A 110 -9.75 7.25 3.94
CA ASP A 110 -9.51 8.68 3.69
C ASP A 110 -10.64 9.51 4.32
N GLU A 111 -11.88 9.33 3.85
CA GLU A 111 -13.07 10.03 4.35
C GLU A 111 -13.96 9.17 5.26
N GLN A 112 -13.57 7.91 5.51
CA GLN A 112 -14.24 6.94 6.37
C GLN A 112 -15.66 6.57 5.89
N THR A 113 -15.89 6.57 4.58
CA THR A 113 -17.20 6.26 3.98
C THR A 113 -17.57 4.78 4.15
N PRO A 114 -18.85 4.41 3.97
CA PRO A 114 -19.26 3.00 3.95
C PRO A 114 -18.58 2.16 2.86
N LEU A 115 -18.26 2.77 1.71
CA LEU A 115 -17.57 2.08 0.62
C LEU A 115 -16.09 1.83 0.98
N GLU A 116 -15.41 2.81 1.57
CA GLU A 116 -14.05 2.61 2.09
C GLU A 116 -14.01 1.47 3.13
N ASP A 117 -14.99 1.40 4.03
CA ASP A 117 -15.10 0.33 5.02
C ASP A 117 -15.29 -1.05 4.39
N LYS A 118 -16.24 -1.16 3.45
CA LYS A 118 -16.50 -2.38 2.66
C LYS A 118 -15.21 -2.88 2.01
N TYR A 119 -14.52 -2.02 1.25
CA TYR A 119 -13.36 -2.42 0.48
C TYR A 119 -12.10 -2.60 1.33
N PHE A 120 -11.95 -1.87 2.43
CA PHE A 120 -10.86 -2.14 3.38
C PHE A 120 -10.99 -3.54 3.97
N ARG A 121 -12.17 -3.95 4.45
CA ARG A 121 -12.42 -5.30 4.99
C ARG A 121 -12.25 -6.41 3.96
N LEU A 122 -12.67 -6.18 2.71
CA LEU A 122 -12.44 -7.16 1.63
C LEU A 122 -10.94 -7.36 1.36
N GLN A 123 -10.15 -6.29 1.40
CA GLN A 123 -8.70 -6.38 1.22
C GLN A 123 -8.00 -7.05 2.42
N LEU A 124 -8.46 -6.81 3.66
CA LEU A 124 -8.00 -7.56 4.83
C LEU A 124 -8.32 -9.05 4.71
N SER A 125 -9.52 -9.40 4.21
CA SER A 125 -9.91 -10.79 3.97
C SER A 125 -9.00 -11.46 2.94
N LEU A 126 -8.69 -10.75 1.84
CA LEU A 126 -7.75 -11.21 0.82
C LEU A 126 -6.34 -11.41 1.39
N ALA A 127 -5.86 -10.48 2.22
CA ALA A 127 -4.55 -10.60 2.87
C ALA A 127 -4.46 -11.86 3.75
N LYS A 128 -5.53 -12.18 4.51
CA LYS A 128 -5.60 -13.41 5.30
C LYS A 128 -5.62 -14.67 4.44
N GLU A 129 -6.41 -14.68 3.36
CA GLU A 129 -6.49 -15.81 2.44
C GLU A 129 -5.13 -16.12 1.81
N LEU A 130 -4.38 -15.07 1.42
CA LEU A 130 -3.07 -15.20 0.79
C LEU A 130 -1.91 -15.27 1.78
N ASN A 131 -2.18 -15.17 3.08
CA ASN A 131 -1.18 -15.07 4.14
C ASN A 131 -0.13 -13.98 3.86
N LEU A 132 -0.59 -12.80 3.46
CA LEU A 132 0.23 -11.63 3.17
C LEU A 132 0.10 -10.58 4.29
N PRO A 133 1.19 -9.85 4.61
CA PRO A 133 1.11 -8.66 5.43
C PRO A 133 0.20 -7.59 4.82
N VAL A 134 -0.23 -6.65 5.65
CA VAL A 134 -1.02 -5.49 5.27
C VAL A 134 -0.24 -4.21 5.57
N MET A 135 -0.23 -3.28 4.62
CA MET A 135 0.25 -1.91 4.82
C MET A 135 -0.94 -0.95 4.81
N VAL A 136 -1.22 -0.35 5.97
CA VAL A 136 -2.30 0.61 6.16
C VAL A 136 -1.76 2.02 6.06
N HIS A 137 -2.33 2.83 5.17
CA HIS A 137 -2.09 4.27 5.16
C HIS A 137 -3.08 4.99 6.06
N THR A 138 -2.55 5.76 7.00
CA THR A 138 -3.38 6.58 7.88
C THR A 138 -3.79 7.88 7.18
N PRO A 139 -5.07 8.29 7.28
CA PRO A 139 -5.61 9.38 6.48
C PRO A 139 -4.90 10.72 6.74
N HIS A 140 -4.94 11.60 5.74
CA HIS A 140 -4.40 12.96 5.86
C HIS A 140 -5.30 13.88 6.67
N ARG A 141 -6.62 13.62 6.71
CA ARG A 141 -7.62 14.39 7.48
C ARG A 141 -8.13 13.53 8.63
N ASP A 142 -8.31 14.14 9.80
CA ASP A 142 -8.75 13.42 11.01
C ASP A 142 -7.89 12.16 11.32
N LYS A 143 -6.56 12.30 11.15
CA LYS A 143 -5.58 11.20 11.19
C LYS A 143 -5.71 10.34 12.44
N LYS A 144 -5.88 10.95 13.62
CA LYS A 144 -6.01 10.22 14.87
C LYS A 144 -7.20 9.26 14.85
N ARG A 145 -8.40 9.77 14.58
CA ARG A 145 -9.61 8.95 14.50
C ARG A 145 -9.52 7.90 13.41
N GLY A 146 -8.99 8.27 12.25
CA GLY A 146 -8.80 7.34 11.13
C GLY A 146 -7.84 6.21 11.46
N THR A 147 -6.76 6.50 12.18
CA THR A 147 -5.78 5.51 12.65
C THR A 147 -6.42 4.53 13.62
N SER A 148 -7.09 5.03 14.68
CA SER A 148 -7.81 4.18 15.63
C SER A 148 -8.83 3.28 14.92
N LYS A 149 -9.63 3.85 14.00
CA LYS A 149 -10.62 3.10 13.23
C LYS A 149 -10.00 2.01 12.37
N SER A 150 -8.89 2.30 11.68
CA SER A 150 -8.18 1.28 10.89
C SER A 150 -7.72 0.12 11.76
N MET A 151 -7.17 0.40 12.93
CA MET A 151 -6.73 -0.62 13.88
C MET A 151 -7.90 -1.41 14.47
N ASP A 152 -9.01 -0.75 14.80
CA ASP A 152 -10.24 -1.40 15.27
C ASP A 152 -10.75 -2.41 14.24
N VAL A 153 -10.78 -2.03 12.96
CA VAL A 153 -11.21 -2.95 11.89
C VAL A 153 -10.21 -4.09 11.68
N CYS A 154 -8.91 -3.85 11.80
CA CYS A 154 -7.92 -4.93 11.78
C CYS A 154 -8.17 -5.95 12.92
N GLU A 155 -8.45 -5.48 14.13
CA GLU A 155 -8.78 -6.33 15.28
C GLU A 155 -10.12 -7.08 15.08
N GLU A 156 -11.16 -6.39 14.62
CA GLU A 156 -12.47 -6.99 14.30
C GLU A 156 -12.36 -8.09 13.25
N MET A 157 -11.49 -7.89 12.25
CA MET A 157 -11.20 -8.86 11.20
C MET A 157 -10.25 -9.97 11.68
N GLY A 158 -9.78 -9.92 12.93
CA GLY A 158 -8.87 -10.89 13.53
C GLY A 158 -7.53 -10.96 12.81
N MET A 159 -6.98 -9.80 12.46
CA MET A 159 -5.60 -9.68 11.97
C MET A 159 -4.61 -9.85 13.12
N ASP A 160 -3.49 -10.52 12.85
CA ASP A 160 -2.34 -10.50 13.77
C ASP A 160 -1.64 -9.14 13.66
N PRO A 161 -1.46 -8.38 14.75
CA PRO A 161 -0.76 -7.09 14.72
C PRO A 161 0.64 -7.18 14.08
N SER A 162 1.34 -8.31 14.24
CA SER A 162 2.66 -8.51 13.60
C SER A 162 2.63 -8.60 12.07
N MET A 163 1.43 -8.75 11.49
CA MET A 163 1.17 -8.78 10.05
C MET A 163 0.56 -7.48 9.53
N VAL A 164 0.45 -6.43 10.35
CA VAL A 164 -0.14 -5.14 9.98
C VAL A 164 0.85 -4.02 10.25
N ILE A 165 1.18 -3.25 9.23
CA ILE A 165 1.97 -2.04 9.35
C ILE A 165 1.04 -0.83 9.28
N ILE A 166 0.95 -0.08 10.37
CA ILE A 166 0.27 1.23 10.40
C ILE A 166 1.29 2.29 9.98
N ASP A 167 1.12 2.83 8.78
CA ASP A 167 2.06 3.76 8.18
C ASP A 167 1.68 5.24 8.42
N HIS A 168 2.65 6.13 8.23
CA HIS A 168 2.52 7.58 8.40
C HIS A 168 2.02 8.01 9.78
N ASN A 169 2.44 7.29 10.81
CA ASN A 169 2.25 7.70 12.20
C ASN A 169 2.87 9.07 12.45
N ASN A 170 2.18 9.90 13.21
CA ASN A 170 2.68 11.19 13.69
C ASN A 170 2.77 11.19 15.23
N GLU A 171 3.10 12.33 15.81
CA GLU A 171 3.23 12.52 17.26
C GLU A 171 1.95 12.21 18.04
N GLU A 172 0.78 12.29 17.41
CA GLU A 172 -0.51 12.04 18.06
C GLU A 172 -0.95 10.57 17.98
N THR A 173 -0.45 9.81 17.00
CA THR A 173 -0.87 8.41 16.75
C THR A 173 0.16 7.38 17.16
N VAL A 174 1.45 7.73 17.18
CA VAL A 174 2.55 6.78 17.45
C VAL A 174 2.37 6.06 18.79
N ALA A 175 1.91 6.75 19.83
CA ALA A 175 1.72 6.16 21.15
C ALA A 175 0.61 5.11 21.18
N GLU A 176 -0.48 5.33 20.45
CA GLU A 176 -1.59 4.37 20.35
C GLU A 176 -1.18 3.15 19.53
N THR A 177 -0.56 3.38 18.37
CA THR A 177 -0.05 2.30 17.51
C THR A 177 0.88 1.38 18.30
N LEU A 178 1.90 1.93 18.97
CA LEU A 178 2.84 1.14 19.78
C LEU A 178 2.17 0.36 20.92
N GLN A 179 1.05 0.85 21.48
CA GLN A 179 0.36 0.16 22.56
C GLN A 179 -0.46 -1.03 22.09
N ARG A 180 -0.90 -1.04 20.83
CA ARG A 180 -1.77 -2.08 20.26
C ARG A 180 -1.00 -3.16 19.49
N GLY A 181 0.31 -3.01 19.37
CA GLY A 181 1.22 -3.99 18.76
C GLY A 181 1.69 -3.56 17.40
#